data_AF-A0A453GGX9-F1
#
_entry.id   AF-A0A453GGX9-F1
#
_cell.length_a   1.000
_cell.length_b   1.000
_cell.length_c   1.000
_cell.angle_alpha   90.00
_cell.angle_beta   90.00
_cell.angle_gamma   90.00
#
_symmetry.space_group_name_H-M   'P 1'
#
loop_
_entity.id
_entity.type
_entity.pdbx_description
1 polymer ?
#
loop_
_entity_poly.entity_id
_entity_poly.type
_entity_poly.pdbx_seq_one_letter_code
_entity_poly.pdbx_strand_id
1 'polypeptide(L)'
;RPLRPWSTTNAITAKVTTATGAPWWLTVVYGPQEDADKISFMQELCEIGIDCPGPWMLCGDFNLILRDEDKNNGNLCRRMMGRFRRLVNDLALKEMYLNGRRFTWSNEQSPPTLVHLDRVFCTSDWEDAHGDCHLRCLAAVVSDHWPLLLDCSPTHASHRRFHFEDFWLWLEGFHYTVVTAWGSVQDPDPFRRLVLRLQATARKLTSWSARSKGNIRDKMAISRELISRFDKAQEDRVLSPPEDWLRRQLKISYLGLASLERMIARQRARITTLKDGDANTTFFHRQCSFHWQKNHIHSLTVDGHVIADQEGMAQAAFSHFDELLGSALTRGHSLDLSQLIEPCDLTSLDAPFSPDEIGNAVKSLPPRKAPGPDGFTAEFL
;
A
#
# COMPACT_ATOMS: atom_id res chain seq x y z
N ARG A 1 -27.53 -21.09 14.93
CA ARG A 1 -28.22 -21.39 13.65
C ARG A 1 -27.46 -20.65 12.56
N PRO A 2 -27.05 -21.29 11.44
CA PRO A 2 -26.54 -20.52 10.32
C PRO A 2 -27.67 -19.60 9.85
N LEU A 3 -27.40 -18.29 9.78
CA LEU A 3 -28.33 -17.31 9.23
C LEU A 3 -28.45 -17.65 7.74
N ARG A 4 -29.65 -18.07 7.32
CA ARG A 4 -29.93 -18.32 5.89
C ARG A 4 -29.76 -17.01 5.13
N PRO A 5 -29.34 -17.05 3.84
CA PRO A 5 -29.39 -15.87 3.00
C PRO A 5 -30.78 -15.23 3.05
N TRP A 6 -30.84 -13.91 3.07
CA TRP A 6 -32.07 -13.14 2.98
C TRP A 6 -31.97 -12.09 1.88
N SER A 7 -33.12 -11.67 1.39
CA SER A 7 -33.22 -10.63 0.37
C SER A 7 -34.11 -9.51 0.86
N THR A 8 -33.73 -8.30 0.50
CA THR A 8 -34.56 -7.09 0.56
C THR A 8 -34.95 -6.72 -0.88
N THR A 9 -35.51 -5.53 -1.09
CA THR A 9 -35.93 -5.09 -2.42
C THR A 9 -34.76 -4.99 -3.40
N ASN A 10 -33.62 -4.45 -2.94
CA ASN A 10 -32.49 -4.11 -3.81
C ASN A 10 -31.22 -4.89 -3.44
N ALA A 11 -31.28 -5.86 -2.53
CA ALA A 11 -30.11 -6.58 -2.09
C ALA A 11 -30.38 -8.03 -1.66
N ILE A 12 -29.35 -8.87 -1.79
CA ILE A 12 -29.30 -10.22 -1.22
C ILE A 12 -28.09 -10.28 -0.30
N THR A 13 -28.30 -10.72 0.93
CA THR A 13 -27.26 -10.81 1.96
C THR A 13 -27.10 -12.23 2.45
N ALA A 14 -25.85 -12.68 2.59
CA ALA A 14 -25.50 -14.00 3.08
C ALA A 14 -24.24 -13.95 3.95
N LYS A 15 -24.14 -14.91 4.88
CA LYS A 15 -22.89 -15.16 5.62
C LYS A 15 -22.02 -16.14 4.83
N VAL A 16 -20.84 -15.70 4.43
CA VAL A 16 -19.85 -16.49 3.70
C VAL A 16 -18.90 -17.12 4.70
N THR A 17 -18.52 -18.37 4.45
CA THR A 17 -17.47 -19.08 5.20
C THR A 17 -16.62 -19.83 4.19
N THR A 18 -15.32 -19.52 4.13
CA THR A 18 -14.37 -20.24 3.29
C THR A 18 -13.76 -21.40 4.08
N ALA A 19 -13.10 -22.35 3.41
CA ALA A 19 -12.57 -23.55 4.04
C ALA A 19 -11.56 -23.27 5.19
N THR A 20 -10.90 -22.11 5.15
CA THR A 20 -9.83 -21.72 6.10
C THR A 20 -10.03 -20.35 6.74
N GLY A 21 -11.11 -19.63 6.38
CA GLY A 21 -11.32 -18.23 6.78
C GLY A 21 -12.38 -18.07 7.86
N ALA A 22 -12.27 -16.96 8.61
CA ALA A 22 -13.33 -16.52 9.51
C ALA A 22 -14.59 -16.17 8.69
N PRO A 23 -15.80 -16.41 9.22
CA PRO A 23 -17.02 -16.09 8.51
C PRO A 23 -17.23 -14.58 8.42
N TRP A 24 -17.74 -14.11 7.28
CA TRP A 24 -17.98 -12.69 6.99
C TRP A 24 -19.28 -12.51 6.19
N TRP A 25 -19.77 -11.27 6.11
CA TRP A 25 -21.04 -10.93 5.46
C TRP A 25 -20.82 -10.46 4.03
N LEU A 26 -21.59 -10.99 3.09
CA LEU A 26 -21.64 -10.51 1.71
C LEU A 26 -23.04 -9.99 1.41
N THR A 27 -23.12 -8.75 0.93
CA THR A 27 -24.34 -8.16 0.39
C THR A 27 -24.13 -7.86 -1.10
N VAL A 28 -24.93 -8.48 -1.95
CA VAL A 28 -24.98 -8.18 -3.39
C VAL A 28 -26.13 -7.23 -3.65
N VAL A 29 -25.87 -6.09 -4.27
CA VAL A 29 -26.86 -5.02 -4.49
C VAL A 29 -27.21 -4.85 -5.98
N TYR A 30 -28.43 -4.41 -6.21
CA TYR A 30 -28.90 -3.86 -7.47
C TYR A 30 -29.75 -2.62 -7.16
N GLY A 31 -29.12 -1.45 -7.17
CA GLY A 31 -29.70 -0.19 -6.75
C GLY A 31 -30.72 0.36 -7.76
N PRO A 32 -31.72 1.13 -7.31
CA PRO A 32 -32.77 1.66 -8.18
C PRO A 32 -32.29 2.86 -9.01
N GLN A 33 -32.98 3.12 -10.13
CA GLN A 33 -32.68 4.25 -11.02
C GLN A 33 -33.33 5.57 -10.57
N GLU A 34 -34.54 5.50 -10.02
CA GLU A 34 -35.32 6.68 -9.62
C GLU A 34 -34.77 7.35 -8.36
N ASP A 35 -34.78 8.69 -8.35
CA ASP A 35 -34.15 9.48 -7.27
C ASP A 35 -34.84 9.29 -5.91
N ALA A 36 -36.15 9.07 -5.89
CA ALA A 36 -36.88 8.79 -4.65
C ALA A 36 -36.49 7.42 -4.07
N ASP A 37 -36.41 6.40 -4.92
CA ASP A 37 -36.09 5.03 -4.52
C ASP A 37 -34.63 4.89 -4.09
N LYS A 38 -33.72 5.68 -4.68
CA LYS A 38 -32.32 5.76 -4.23
C LYS A 38 -32.20 6.17 -2.77
N ILE A 39 -33.08 7.04 -2.28
CA ILE A 39 -33.08 7.46 -0.87
C ILE A 39 -33.49 6.29 0.02
N SER A 40 -34.55 5.58 -0.36
CA SER A 40 -35.02 4.39 0.35
C SER A 40 -33.97 3.27 0.34
N PHE A 41 -33.30 3.06 -0.80
CA PHE A 41 -32.20 2.10 -0.94
C PHE A 41 -31.01 2.43 -0.02
N MET A 42 -30.63 3.70 0.10
CA MET A 42 -29.57 4.07 1.04
C MET A 42 -29.96 3.78 2.50
N GLN A 43 -31.23 3.93 2.86
CA GLN A 43 -31.74 3.58 4.19
C GLN A 43 -31.75 2.05 4.40
N GLU A 44 -32.16 1.28 3.39
CA GLU A 44 -32.09 -0.18 3.37
C GLU A 44 -30.66 -0.68 3.61
N LEU A 45 -29.64 -0.06 3.00
CA LEU A 45 -28.23 -0.40 3.25
C LEU A 45 -27.80 -0.14 4.70
N CYS A 46 -28.32 0.90 5.36
CA CYS A 46 -28.07 1.12 6.79
C CYS A 46 -28.63 -0.01 7.64
N GLU A 47 -29.85 -0.44 7.34
CA GLU A 47 -30.54 -1.51 8.08
C GLU A 47 -29.80 -2.85 7.91
N ILE A 48 -29.38 -3.18 6.68
CA ILE A 48 -28.56 -4.35 6.40
C ILE A 48 -27.24 -4.29 7.20
N GLY A 49 -26.60 -3.12 7.27
CA GLY A 49 -25.36 -2.94 8.02
C GLY A 49 -25.52 -3.22 9.52
N ILE A 50 -26.66 -2.86 10.11
CA ILE A 50 -26.98 -3.17 11.51
C ILE A 50 -27.11 -4.68 11.71
N ASP A 51 -27.73 -5.38 10.75
CA ASP A 51 -27.96 -6.82 10.79
C ASP A 51 -26.71 -7.66 10.44
N CYS A 52 -25.63 -7.01 9.97
CA CYS A 52 -24.38 -7.64 9.55
C CYS A 52 -23.20 -7.31 10.48
N PRO A 53 -23.20 -7.74 11.76
CA PRO A 53 -22.10 -7.43 12.67
C PRO A 53 -20.81 -8.15 12.26
N GLY A 54 -19.70 -7.41 12.22
CA GLY A 54 -18.36 -7.89 11.90
C GLY A 54 -17.97 -7.63 10.43
N PRO A 55 -17.01 -8.41 9.89
CA PRO A 55 -16.49 -8.19 8.54
C PRO A 55 -17.60 -8.27 7.49
N TRP A 56 -17.76 -7.21 6.71
CA TRP A 56 -18.83 -7.07 5.74
C TRP A 56 -18.32 -6.48 4.42
N MET A 57 -18.79 -7.05 3.32
CA MET A 57 -18.56 -6.60 1.97
C MET A 57 -19.90 -6.35 1.26
N LEU A 58 -19.97 -5.26 0.52
CA LEU A 58 -21.04 -4.96 -0.41
C LEU A 58 -20.50 -4.94 -1.83
N CYS A 59 -21.18 -5.56 -2.79
CA CYS A 59 -20.81 -5.46 -4.20
C CYS A 59 -22.03 -5.44 -5.11
N GLY A 60 -21.87 -4.87 -6.30
CA GLY A 60 -22.91 -4.86 -7.34
C GLY A 60 -23.12 -3.47 -7.93
N ASP A 61 -24.20 -3.32 -8.68
CA ASP A 61 -24.60 -2.06 -9.30
C ASP A 61 -25.36 -1.22 -8.27
N PHE A 62 -24.80 -0.06 -7.90
CA PHE A 62 -25.45 0.85 -6.95
C PHE A 62 -26.38 1.85 -7.63
N ASN A 63 -26.29 2.04 -8.95
CA ASN A 63 -26.92 3.14 -9.69
C ASN A 63 -26.66 4.54 -9.09
N LEU A 64 -25.53 4.70 -8.37
CA LEU A 64 -25.15 5.91 -7.64
C LEU A 64 -23.71 6.33 -7.96
N ILE A 65 -23.55 7.63 -8.21
CA ILE A 65 -22.26 8.27 -8.48
C ILE A 65 -21.66 8.75 -7.16
N LEU A 66 -20.42 8.36 -6.85
CA LEU A 66 -19.74 8.74 -5.61
C LEU A 66 -18.90 10.02 -5.75
N ARG A 67 -18.20 10.16 -6.88
CA ARG A 67 -17.28 11.26 -7.19
C ARG A 67 -17.60 11.87 -8.55
N ASP A 68 -17.25 13.13 -8.76
CA ASP A 68 -17.46 13.81 -10.05
C ASP A 68 -16.73 13.08 -11.19
N GLU A 69 -15.54 12.54 -10.90
CA GLU A 69 -14.69 11.80 -11.85
C GLU A 69 -15.22 10.41 -12.26
N ASP A 70 -16.29 9.95 -11.60
CA ASP A 70 -16.96 8.67 -11.89
C ASP A 70 -17.93 8.77 -13.07
N LYS A 71 -18.05 9.96 -13.69
CA LYS A 71 -18.78 10.17 -14.94
C LYS A 71 -17.90 10.96 -15.92
N ASN A 72 -17.99 10.62 -17.20
CA ASN A 72 -17.19 11.29 -18.23
C ASN A 72 -17.73 12.67 -18.68
N ASN A 73 -18.80 13.17 -18.06
CA ASN A 73 -19.40 14.47 -18.36
C ASN A 73 -19.96 15.15 -17.10
N GLY A 74 -20.32 16.42 -17.22
CA GLY A 74 -20.76 17.26 -16.09
C GLY A 74 -22.22 17.09 -15.65
N ASN A 75 -22.99 16.18 -16.25
CA ASN A 75 -24.40 15.99 -15.89
C ASN A 75 -24.52 15.15 -14.60
N LEU A 76 -24.43 15.83 -13.45
CA LEU A 76 -24.28 15.24 -12.12
C LEU A 76 -25.30 15.77 -11.13
N CYS A 77 -26.00 14.87 -10.43
CA CYS A 77 -26.82 15.23 -9.27
C CYS A 77 -25.95 15.30 -8.01
N ARG A 78 -25.27 16.45 -7.80
CA ARG A 78 -24.35 16.66 -6.66
C ARG A 78 -25.00 16.43 -5.29
N ARG A 79 -26.31 16.69 -5.18
CA ARG A 79 -27.08 16.42 -3.95
C ARG A 79 -27.15 14.92 -3.64
N MET A 80 -27.42 14.08 -4.65
CA MET A 80 -27.48 12.63 -4.48
C MET A 80 -26.10 12.06 -4.19
N MET A 81 -25.06 12.53 -4.89
CA MET A 81 -23.67 12.16 -4.63
C MET A 81 -23.26 12.46 -3.18
N GLY A 82 -23.66 13.64 -2.66
CA GLY A 82 -23.42 14.01 -1.27
C GLY A 82 -24.14 13.11 -0.26
N ARG A 83 -25.34 12.61 -0.59
CA ARG A 83 -26.06 11.64 0.26
C ARG A 83 -25.33 10.29 0.26
N PHE A 84 -24.96 9.78 -0.93
CA PHE A 84 -24.27 8.51 -1.04
C PHE A 84 -22.91 8.53 -0.35
N ARG A 85 -22.14 9.62 -0.48
CA ARG A 85 -20.88 9.80 0.24
C ARG A 85 -21.06 9.82 1.76
N ARG A 86 -22.14 10.43 2.27
CA ARG A 86 -22.47 10.37 3.69
C ARG A 86 -22.77 8.94 4.13
N LEU A 87 -23.59 8.21 3.39
CA LEU A 87 -23.87 6.79 3.69
C LEU A 87 -22.57 5.97 3.79
N VAL A 88 -21.70 6.06 2.79
CA VAL A 88 -20.40 5.35 2.78
C VAL A 88 -19.58 5.68 4.03
N ASN A 89 -19.55 6.96 4.43
CA ASN A 89 -18.85 7.39 5.63
C ASN A 89 -19.52 6.92 6.93
N ASP A 90 -20.85 7.02 7.02
CA ASP A 90 -21.63 6.67 8.20
C ASP A 90 -21.55 5.15 8.49
N LEU A 91 -21.49 4.34 7.43
CA LEU A 91 -21.25 2.90 7.51
C LEU A 91 -19.76 2.52 7.60
N ALA A 92 -18.85 3.51 7.64
CA ALA A 92 -17.40 3.31 7.66
C ALA A 92 -16.89 2.36 6.57
N LEU A 93 -17.50 2.44 5.38
CA LEU A 93 -17.19 1.60 4.25
C LEU A 93 -16.00 2.15 3.46
N LYS A 94 -15.12 1.25 3.05
CA LYS A 94 -14.00 1.54 2.16
C LYS A 94 -14.28 0.96 0.78
N GLU A 95 -14.16 1.79 -0.24
CA GLU A 95 -14.20 1.33 -1.62
C GLU A 95 -12.89 0.62 -1.99
N MET A 96 -13.02 -0.55 -2.62
CA MET A 96 -11.88 -1.29 -3.15
C MET A 96 -11.38 -0.66 -4.45
N TYR A 97 -10.06 -0.63 -4.64
CA TYR A 97 -9.48 0.01 -5.82
C TYR A 97 -9.73 -0.83 -7.08
N LEU A 98 -10.45 -0.27 -8.05
CA LEU A 98 -10.70 -0.91 -9.35
C LEU A 98 -9.48 -0.75 -10.27
N ASN A 99 -8.89 -1.88 -10.65
CA ASN A 99 -7.76 -1.90 -11.58
C ASN A 99 -8.20 -2.03 -13.05
N GLY A 100 -7.43 -1.40 -13.94
CA GLY A 100 -7.52 -1.55 -15.39
C GLY A 100 -8.57 -0.68 -16.09
N ARG A 101 -9.59 -0.16 -15.39
CA ARG A 101 -10.63 0.71 -15.96
C ARG A 101 -11.11 1.77 -14.96
N ARG A 102 -11.75 2.83 -15.47
CA ARG A 102 -12.34 3.92 -14.68
C ARG A 102 -13.87 3.88 -14.58
N PHE A 103 -14.53 3.26 -15.56
CA PHE A 103 -15.99 3.22 -15.67
C PHE A 103 -16.43 1.76 -15.79
N THR A 104 -17.64 1.48 -15.32
CA THR A 104 -18.22 0.13 -15.29
C THR A 104 -19.53 0.04 -16.06
N TRP A 105 -20.03 1.17 -16.59
CA TRP A 105 -21.22 1.23 -17.43
C TRP A 105 -21.05 2.19 -18.62
N SER A 106 -21.70 1.88 -19.74
CA SER A 106 -21.86 2.78 -20.89
C SER A 106 -23.27 2.80 -21.42
N ASN A 107 -23.75 3.96 -21.89
CA ASN A 107 -25.01 4.00 -22.64
C ASN A 107 -24.91 3.45 -24.07
N GLU A 108 -23.72 3.01 -24.52
CA GLU A 108 -23.42 2.49 -25.86
C GLU A 108 -23.76 3.42 -27.04
N GLN A 109 -23.93 4.72 -26.79
CA GLN A 109 -24.20 5.72 -27.83
C GLN A 109 -22.91 6.38 -28.33
N SER A 110 -23.03 7.26 -29.34
CA SER A 110 -21.93 8.04 -29.89
C SER A 110 -22.25 9.55 -29.83
N PRO A 111 -21.52 10.36 -29.03
CA PRO A 111 -20.47 9.95 -28.09
C PRO A 111 -21.02 9.22 -26.85
N PRO A 112 -20.27 8.26 -26.26
CA PRO A 112 -20.78 7.49 -25.15
C PRO A 112 -20.80 8.29 -23.85
N THR A 113 -21.85 8.10 -23.06
CA THR A 113 -21.81 8.40 -21.62
C THR A 113 -21.22 7.19 -20.91
N LEU A 114 -20.23 7.43 -20.06
CA LEU A 114 -19.54 6.41 -19.27
C LEU A 114 -19.68 6.76 -17.79
N VAL A 115 -20.02 5.75 -16.98
CA VAL A 115 -20.27 5.94 -15.55
C VAL A 115 -19.70 4.76 -14.75
N HIS A 116 -19.19 5.03 -13.55
CA HIS A 116 -18.78 4.02 -12.57
C HIS A 116 -19.92 3.80 -11.57
N LEU A 117 -20.68 2.72 -11.77
CA LEU A 117 -21.90 2.40 -11.02
C LEU A 117 -21.73 1.13 -10.19
N ASP A 118 -21.05 0.13 -10.75
CA ASP A 118 -20.68 -1.12 -10.11
C ASP A 118 -19.51 -0.90 -9.16
N ARG A 119 -19.68 -1.21 -7.88
CA ARG A 119 -18.65 -0.98 -6.87
C ARG A 119 -18.50 -2.17 -5.94
N VAL A 120 -17.35 -2.24 -5.29
CA VAL A 120 -17.13 -3.12 -4.15
C VAL A 120 -16.70 -2.27 -2.96
N PHE A 121 -17.50 -2.34 -1.90
CA PHE A 121 -17.22 -1.72 -0.62
C PHE A 121 -16.95 -2.80 0.42
N CYS A 122 -16.12 -2.49 1.40
CA CYS A 122 -15.84 -3.39 2.52
C CYS A 122 -15.66 -2.60 3.81
N THR A 123 -15.96 -3.24 4.93
CA THR A 123 -15.58 -2.74 6.26
C THR A 123 -14.09 -2.97 6.48
N SER A 124 -13.51 -2.21 7.39
CA SER A 124 -12.06 -2.29 7.63
C SER A 124 -11.57 -3.64 8.13
N ASP A 125 -12.38 -4.32 8.95
CA ASP A 125 -12.08 -5.65 9.46
C ASP A 125 -12.18 -6.74 8.37
N TRP A 126 -13.00 -6.51 7.34
CA TRP A 126 -12.98 -7.34 6.13
C TRP A 126 -11.70 -7.15 5.34
N GLU A 127 -11.29 -5.90 5.11
CA GLU A 127 -10.03 -5.58 4.43
C GLU A 127 -8.82 -6.13 5.18
N ASP A 128 -8.77 -6.01 6.51
CA ASP A 128 -7.66 -6.52 7.32
C ASP A 128 -7.50 -8.06 7.18
N ALA A 129 -8.61 -8.78 6.93
CA ALA A 129 -8.61 -10.22 6.70
C ALA A 129 -8.27 -10.62 5.25
N HIS A 130 -8.46 -9.71 4.28
CA HIS A 130 -8.28 -9.97 2.85
C HIS A 130 -7.41 -8.89 2.19
N GLY A 131 -6.36 -8.42 2.88
CA GLY A 131 -5.61 -7.23 2.46
C GLY A 131 -4.98 -7.32 1.08
N ASP A 132 -4.71 -8.54 0.63
CA ASP A 132 -4.09 -8.84 -0.67
C ASP A 132 -5.12 -8.99 -1.81
N CYS A 133 -6.40 -8.79 -1.57
CA CYS A 133 -7.41 -8.90 -2.61
C CYS A 133 -7.19 -7.93 -3.80
N HIS A 134 -7.61 -8.36 -4.99
CA HIS A 134 -7.45 -7.64 -6.24
C HIS A 134 -8.77 -7.53 -7.00
N LEU A 135 -9.25 -6.29 -7.19
CA LEU A 135 -10.43 -6.00 -7.98
C LEU A 135 -10.02 -5.54 -9.38
N ARG A 136 -10.54 -6.19 -10.41
CA ARG A 136 -10.31 -5.83 -11.82
C ARG A 136 -11.60 -5.85 -12.63
N CYS A 137 -11.62 -5.02 -13.67
CA CYS A 137 -12.72 -4.96 -14.62
C CYS A 137 -12.48 -5.92 -15.79
N LEU A 138 -13.47 -6.74 -16.13
CA LEU A 138 -13.44 -7.64 -17.29
C LEU A 138 -14.03 -6.95 -18.53
N ALA A 139 -13.81 -7.54 -19.70
CA ALA A 139 -14.44 -7.05 -20.93
C ALA A 139 -15.95 -7.31 -20.92
N ALA A 140 -16.73 -6.31 -21.31
CA ALA A 140 -18.15 -6.47 -21.57
C ALA A 140 -18.30 -7.01 -22.98
N VAL A 141 -19.07 -8.09 -23.11
CA VAL A 141 -19.31 -8.76 -24.40
C VAL A 141 -20.77 -8.56 -24.84
N VAL A 142 -21.70 -8.54 -23.88
CA VAL A 142 -23.15 -8.58 -24.14
C VAL A 142 -23.97 -7.66 -23.24
N SER A 143 -23.32 -6.80 -22.45
CA SER A 143 -23.97 -5.89 -21.52
C SER A 143 -23.32 -4.51 -21.63
N ASP A 144 -24.14 -3.50 -21.37
CA ASP A 144 -23.76 -2.13 -21.10
C ASP A 144 -22.93 -1.98 -19.82
N HIS A 145 -22.91 -3.00 -18.95
CA HIS A 145 -22.04 -3.11 -17.78
C HIS A 145 -20.81 -3.98 -18.03
N TRP A 146 -19.67 -3.56 -17.46
CA TRP A 146 -18.44 -4.34 -17.40
C TRP A 146 -18.38 -5.17 -16.12
N PRO A 147 -18.30 -6.52 -16.20
CA PRO A 147 -18.23 -7.37 -15.02
C PRO A 147 -16.99 -7.08 -14.16
N LEU A 148 -17.16 -7.09 -12.85
CA LEU A 148 -16.07 -6.96 -11.89
C LEU A 148 -15.65 -8.33 -11.36
N LEU A 149 -14.34 -8.60 -11.38
CA LEU A 149 -13.76 -9.80 -10.79
C LEU A 149 -12.94 -9.42 -9.57
N LEU A 150 -13.33 -9.94 -8.42
CA LEU A 150 -12.57 -9.84 -7.18
C LEU A 150 -11.82 -11.15 -6.91
N ASP A 151 -10.51 -11.08 -6.91
CA ASP A 151 -9.63 -12.17 -6.49
C ASP A 151 -9.22 -11.95 -5.02
N CYS A 152 -9.61 -12.86 -4.12
CA CYS A 152 -9.31 -12.78 -2.69
C CYS A 152 -8.10 -13.65 -2.29
N SER A 153 -7.37 -14.22 -3.26
CA SER A 153 -6.26 -15.14 -3.02
C SER A 153 -5.14 -14.93 -4.04
N PRO A 154 -4.50 -13.75 -4.09
CA PRO A 154 -3.36 -13.61 -4.97
C PRO A 154 -2.25 -14.57 -4.52
N THR A 155 -1.62 -15.21 -5.49
CA THR A 155 -0.41 -16.01 -5.27
C THR A 155 0.68 -15.14 -4.63
N HIS A 156 1.02 -15.43 -3.37
CA HIS A 156 2.21 -14.87 -2.74
C HIS A 156 3.45 -15.68 -3.10
N ALA A 157 4.42 -15.06 -3.77
CA ALA A 157 5.69 -14.67 -3.17
C ALA A 157 6.69 -14.27 -4.27
N SER A 158 7.15 -13.02 -4.24
CA SER A 158 8.53 -12.74 -4.65
C SER A 158 9.42 -12.71 -3.42
N HIS A 159 10.70 -13.00 -3.59
CA HIS A 159 11.69 -12.79 -2.53
C HIS A 159 11.56 -11.37 -1.99
N ARG A 160 11.38 -11.24 -0.66
CA ARG A 160 11.37 -9.92 0.00
C ARG A 160 12.68 -9.22 -0.32
N ARG A 161 12.62 -8.16 -1.14
CA ARG A 161 13.77 -7.30 -1.39
C ARG A 161 14.12 -6.56 -0.11
N PHE A 162 15.42 -6.40 0.13
CA PHE A 162 15.90 -5.56 1.21
C PHE A 162 15.35 -4.14 1.05
N HIS A 163 14.84 -3.59 2.15
CA HIS A 163 14.47 -2.19 2.25
C HIS A 163 15.05 -1.68 3.57
N PHE A 164 15.78 -0.59 3.50
CA PHE A 164 16.25 0.11 4.69
C PHE A 164 15.06 0.67 5.45
N GLU A 165 15.00 0.39 6.75
CA GLU A 165 13.96 0.95 7.60
C GLU A 165 14.59 2.05 8.46
N ASP A 166 14.18 3.32 8.25
CA ASP A 166 14.86 4.50 8.80
C ASP A 166 14.99 4.47 10.32
N PHE A 167 14.08 3.75 10.99
CA PHE A 167 14.14 3.62 12.42
C PHE A 167 15.39 2.87 12.93
N TRP A 168 16.04 2.08 12.07
CA TRP A 168 17.26 1.36 12.41
C TRP A 168 18.35 2.30 12.91
N LEU A 169 18.38 3.55 12.42
CA LEU A 169 19.31 4.59 12.88
C LEU A 169 19.25 4.84 14.40
N TRP A 170 18.11 4.53 15.03
CA TRP A 170 17.86 4.78 16.46
C TRP A 170 17.98 3.52 17.32
N LEU A 171 18.24 2.37 16.72
CA LEU A 171 18.43 1.12 17.46
C LEU A 171 19.89 0.93 17.84
N GLU A 172 20.10 0.49 19.07
CA GLU A 172 21.42 0.08 19.54
C GLU A 172 21.99 -1.05 18.66
N GLY A 173 23.28 -0.94 18.33
CA GLY A 173 23.98 -1.89 17.49
C GLY A 173 23.85 -1.67 15.97
N PHE A 174 23.05 -0.70 15.52
CA PHE A 174 22.97 -0.34 14.10
C PHE A 174 24.33 0.02 13.51
N HIS A 175 24.99 1.03 14.09
CA HIS A 175 26.26 1.54 13.57
C HIS A 175 27.34 0.45 13.56
N TYR A 176 27.44 -0.32 14.65
CA TYR A 176 28.35 -1.47 14.72
C TYR A 176 28.08 -2.50 13.61
N THR A 177 26.82 -2.81 13.35
CA THR A 177 26.41 -3.76 12.30
C THR A 177 26.82 -3.25 10.92
N VAL A 178 26.61 -1.97 10.63
CA VAL A 178 27.00 -1.34 9.35
C VAL A 178 28.52 -1.37 9.18
N VAL A 179 29.28 -0.88 10.16
CA VAL A 179 30.75 -0.84 10.09
C VAL A 179 31.34 -2.23 9.88
N THR A 180 30.85 -3.22 10.63
CA THR A 180 31.32 -4.61 10.53
C THR A 180 31.00 -5.21 9.15
N ALA A 181 29.79 -4.96 8.63
CA ALA A 181 29.38 -5.48 7.33
C ALA A 181 30.13 -4.79 6.18
N TRP A 182 30.29 -3.47 6.25
CA TRP A 182 31.00 -2.67 5.26
C TRP A 182 32.48 -3.04 5.18
N GLY A 183 33.11 -3.34 6.32
CA GLY A 183 34.50 -3.79 6.40
C GLY A 183 34.72 -5.25 5.98
N SER A 184 33.67 -6.07 5.85
CA SER A 184 33.78 -7.51 5.56
C SER A 184 34.12 -7.84 4.11
N VAL A 185 34.05 -6.86 3.21
CA VAL A 185 34.31 -7.05 1.78
C VAL A 185 35.48 -6.19 1.33
N GLN A 186 36.41 -6.84 0.65
CA GLN A 186 37.50 -6.21 -0.10
C GLN A 186 37.39 -6.64 -1.57
N ASP A 187 37.51 -5.67 -2.47
CA ASP A 187 37.60 -5.90 -3.91
C ASP A 187 38.48 -4.78 -4.50
N PRO A 188 39.40 -5.11 -5.43
CA PRO A 188 40.28 -4.11 -6.04
C PRO A 188 39.53 -3.10 -6.90
N ASP A 189 38.40 -3.49 -7.52
CA ASP A 189 37.59 -2.60 -8.33
C ASP A 189 36.68 -1.73 -7.43
N PRO A 190 36.77 -0.40 -7.48
CA PRO A 190 36.05 0.47 -6.56
C PRO A 190 34.52 0.37 -6.73
N PHE A 191 34.01 0.14 -7.94
CA PHE A 191 32.58 0.04 -8.21
C PHE A 191 32.01 -1.27 -7.68
N ARG A 192 32.67 -2.39 -7.99
CA ARG A 192 32.32 -3.72 -7.47
C ARG A 192 32.42 -3.76 -5.96
N ARG A 193 33.46 -3.15 -5.38
CA ARG A 193 33.62 -3.04 -3.93
C ARG A 193 32.43 -2.32 -3.30
N LEU A 194 31.98 -1.19 -3.85
CA LEU A 194 30.80 -0.47 -3.35
C LEU A 194 29.56 -1.35 -3.38
N VAL A 195 29.27 -1.99 -4.52
CA VAL A 195 28.11 -2.88 -4.69
C VAL A 195 28.15 -4.04 -3.69
N LEU A 196 29.29 -4.71 -3.55
CA LEU A 196 29.44 -5.84 -2.63
C LEU A 196 29.31 -5.41 -1.16
N ARG A 197 29.80 -4.21 -0.79
CA ARG A 197 29.64 -3.65 0.56
C ARG A 197 28.19 -3.30 0.88
N LEU A 198 27.45 -2.73 -0.07
CA LEU A 198 26.01 -2.48 0.06
C LEU A 198 25.26 -3.80 0.24
N GLN A 199 25.57 -4.83 -0.56
CA GLN A 199 24.97 -6.17 -0.44
C GLN A 199 25.27 -6.83 0.91
N ALA A 200 26.52 -6.77 1.38
CA ALA A 200 26.92 -7.32 2.67
C ALA A 200 26.19 -6.60 3.82
N THR A 201 26.10 -5.28 3.74
CA THR A 201 25.38 -4.42 4.70
C THR A 201 23.89 -4.75 4.72
N ALA A 202 23.25 -4.87 3.55
CA ALA A 202 21.86 -5.24 3.43
C ALA A 202 21.57 -6.60 4.09
N ARG A 203 22.39 -7.62 3.83
CA ARG A 203 22.26 -8.96 4.43
C ARG A 203 22.44 -8.91 5.95
N LYS A 204 23.46 -8.22 6.45
CA LYS A 204 23.74 -8.13 7.89
C LYS A 204 22.67 -7.32 8.64
N LEU A 205 22.20 -6.20 8.09
CA LEU A 205 21.08 -5.44 8.64
C LEU A 205 19.78 -6.24 8.61
N THR A 206 19.52 -7.04 7.57
CA THR A 206 18.36 -7.94 7.54
C THR A 206 18.42 -8.95 8.69
N SER A 207 19.56 -9.61 8.88
CA SER A 207 19.74 -10.57 9.97
C SER A 207 19.68 -9.92 11.36
N TRP A 208 20.33 -8.78 11.55
CA TRP A 208 20.33 -8.04 12.82
C TRP A 208 18.92 -7.55 13.13
N SER A 209 18.25 -6.92 12.15
CA SER A 209 16.90 -6.41 12.34
C SER A 209 15.88 -7.52 12.56
N ALA A 210 16.02 -8.71 11.98
CA ALA A 210 15.13 -9.84 12.28
C ALA A 210 15.19 -10.24 13.76
N ARG A 211 16.40 -10.28 14.34
CA ARG A 211 16.62 -10.55 15.77
C ARG A 211 16.08 -9.43 16.66
N SER A 212 16.12 -8.19 16.18
CA SER A 212 15.65 -7.01 16.93
C SER A 212 14.14 -6.74 16.78
N LYS A 213 13.56 -6.93 15.58
CA LYS A 213 12.17 -6.59 15.18
C LYS A 213 11.14 -7.62 15.60
N GLY A 214 11.43 -8.91 15.47
CA GLY A 214 10.52 -9.96 15.96
C GLY A 214 10.18 -9.73 17.44
N ASN A 215 11.14 -9.13 18.14
CA ASN A 215 11.03 -8.74 19.53
C ASN A 215 10.10 -7.53 19.80
N ILE A 216 9.80 -6.64 18.84
CA ILE A 216 9.09 -5.37 19.16
C ILE A 216 7.63 -5.62 19.55
N ARG A 217 6.85 -6.32 18.71
CA ARG A 217 5.45 -6.62 19.00
C ARG A 217 5.32 -7.51 20.24
N ASP A 218 6.17 -8.51 20.34
CA ASP A 218 6.21 -9.42 21.50
C ASP A 218 6.61 -8.66 22.78
N LYS A 219 7.64 -7.79 22.73
CA LYS A 219 8.01 -6.92 23.86
C LYS A 219 6.88 -5.99 24.25
N MET A 220 6.15 -5.43 23.29
CA MET A 220 4.99 -4.58 23.59
C MET A 220 3.88 -5.37 24.28
N ALA A 221 3.57 -6.57 23.79
CA ALA A 221 2.58 -7.47 24.40
C ALA A 221 2.99 -7.89 25.81
N ILE A 222 4.23 -8.35 25.99
CA ILE A 222 4.81 -8.75 27.28
C ILE A 222 4.83 -7.55 28.25
N SER A 223 5.26 -6.37 27.80
CA SER A 223 5.30 -5.17 28.65
C SER A 223 3.89 -4.79 29.10
N ARG A 224 2.90 -4.83 28.19
CA ARG A 224 1.49 -4.54 28.52
C ARG A 224 0.94 -5.54 29.54
N GLU A 225 1.20 -6.83 29.36
CA GLU A 225 0.80 -7.89 30.28
C GLU A 225 1.44 -7.71 31.67
N LEU A 226 2.75 -7.48 31.74
CA LEU A 226 3.45 -7.27 33.01
C LEU A 226 2.97 -6.00 33.73
N ILE A 227 2.79 -4.90 32.99
CA ILE A 227 2.21 -3.67 33.55
C ILE A 227 0.82 -3.95 34.11
N SER A 228 -0.04 -4.67 33.38
CA SER A 228 -1.38 -5.04 33.84
C SER A 228 -1.35 -5.86 35.12
N ARG A 229 -0.42 -6.82 35.25
CA ARG A 229 -0.24 -7.60 36.49
C ARG A 229 0.18 -6.73 37.67
N PHE A 230 1.09 -5.78 37.46
CA PHE A 230 1.48 -4.86 38.53
C PHE A 230 0.36 -3.89 38.89
N ASP A 231 -0.38 -3.37 37.90
CA ASP A 231 -1.55 -2.51 38.14
C ASP A 231 -2.61 -3.27 38.95
N LYS A 232 -2.87 -4.54 38.63
CA LYS A 232 -3.79 -5.39 39.40
C LYS A 232 -3.29 -5.64 40.83
N ALA A 233 -2.01 -5.96 41.01
CA ALA A 233 -1.43 -6.16 42.34
C ALA A 233 -1.50 -4.88 43.19
N GLN A 234 -1.43 -3.71 42.57
CA GLN A 234 -1.51 -2.41 43.24
C GLN A 234 -2.91 -2.10 43.79
N GLU A 235 -3.96 -2.76 43.29
CA GLU A 235 -5.32 -2.65 43.84
C GLU A 235 -5.43 -3.32 45.22
N ASP A 236 -4.70 -4.42 45.43
CA ASP A 236 -4.80 -5.25 46.64
C ASP A 236 -3.69 -4.96 47.67
N ARG A 237 -2.53 -4.46 47.23
CA ARG A 237 -1.39 -4.15 48.11
C ARG A 237 -0.49 -3.04 47.57
N VAL A 238 0.36 -2.49 48.44
CA VAL A 238 1.46 -1.61 48.01
C VAL A 238 2.54 -2.43 47.28
N LEU A 239 3.01 -1.93 46.14
CA LEU A 239 4.13 -2.53 45.41
C LEU A 239 5.44 -2.29 46.17
N SER A 240 6.30 -3.30 46.20
CA SER A 240 7.65 -3.14 46.76
C SER A 240 8.50 -2.21 45.87
N PRO A 241 9.55 -1.57 46.40
CA PRO A 241 10.38 -0.67 45.61
C PRO A 241 10.95 -1.28 44.31
N PRO A 242 11.40 -2.55 44.26
CA PRO A 242 11.84 -3.18 43.02
C PRO A 242 10.70 -3.40 41.99
N GLU A 243 9.49 -3.74 42.46
CA GLU A 243 8.33 -3.93 41.58
C GLU A 243 7.88 -2.60 40.96
N ASP A 244 7.83 -1.53 41.75
CA ASP A 244 7.49 -0.21 41.24
C ASP A 244 8.57 0.32 40.28
N TRP A 245 9.85 0.09 40.58
CA TRP A 245 10.94 0.40 39.66
C TRP A 245 10.78 -0.34 38.32
N LEU A 246 10.56 -1.66 38.34
CA LEU A 246 10.41 -2.45 37.12
C LEU A 246 9.18 -2.01 36.32
N ARG A 247 8.04 -1.78 36.99
CA ARG A 247 6.83 -1.25 36.36
C ARG A 247 7.08 0.08 35.66
N ARG A 248 7.82 1.01 36.29
CA ARG A 248 8.21 2.29 35.66
C ARG A 248 9.10 2.07 34.44
N GLN A 249 10.09 1.18 34.53
CA GLN A 249 10.95 0.85 33.38
C GLN A 249 10.17 0.23 32.22
N LEU A 250 9.23 -0.67 32.51
CA LEU A 250 8.35 -1.27 31.49
C LEU A 250 7.47 -0.22 30.80
N LYS A 251 6.92 0.75 31.56
CA LYS A 251 6.14 1.86 30.98
C LYS A 251 6.98 2.73 30.04
N ILE A 252 8.20 3.08 30.43
CA ILE A 252 9.13 3.85 29.59
C ILE A 252 9.51 3.06 28.33
N SER A 253 9.88 1.78 28.49
CA SER A 253 10.22 0.88 27.37
C SER A 253 9.05 0.74 26.39
N TYR A 254 7.83 0.54 26.91
CA TYR A 254 6.62 0.43 26.09
C TYR A 254 6.36 1.71 25.28
N LEU A 255 6.53 2.90 25.86
CA LEU A 255 6.40 4.17 25.13
C LEU A 255 7.42 4.28 23.99
N GLY A 256 8.66 3.86 24.23
CA GLY A 256 9.71 3.80 23.19
C GLY A 256 9.32 2.86 22.05
N LEU A 257 8.88 1.64 22.37
CA LEU A 257 8.45 0.63 21.38
C LEU A 257 7.21 1.09 20.58
N ALA A 258 6.24 1.73 21.24
CA ALA A 258 5.05 2.26 20.58
C ALA A 258 5.37 3.46 19.67
N SER A 259 6.37 4.27 20.01
CA SER A 259 6.90 5.31 19.12
C SER A 259 7.58 4.70 17.90
N LEU A 260 8.35 3.64 18.11
CA LEU A 260 9.04 2.91 17.04
C LEU A 260 8.05 2.28 16.05
N GLU A 261 7.02 1.60 16.54
CA GLU A 261 5.97 1.01 15.71
C GLU A 261 5.25 2.07 14.84
N ARG A 262 4.96 3.24 15.41
CA ARG A 262 4.38 4.36 14.66
C ARG A 262 5.31 4.87 13.56
N MET A 263 6.60 5.01 13.83
CA MET A 263 7.58 5.43 12.83
C MET A 263 7.68 4.43 11.67
N ILE A 264 7.68 3.12 11.98
CA ILE A 264 7.66 2.04 10.96
C ILE A 264 6.41 2.15 10.09
N ALA A 265 5.25 2.24 10.72
CA ALA A 265 3.97 2.30 10.01
C ALA A 265 3.90 3.54 9.10
N ARG A 266 4.39 4.69 9.58
CA ARG A 266 4.47 5.93 8.80
C ARG A 266 5.40 5.82 7.59
N GLN A 267 6.60 5.27 7.77
CA GLN A 267 7.56 5.07 6.68
C GLN A 267 6.94 4.23 5.55
N ARG A 268 6.25 3.15 5.93
CA ARG A 268 5.59 2.24 4.97
C ARG A 268 4.38 2.89 4.28
N ALA A 269 3.60 3.70 5.00
CA ALA A 269 2.45 4.40 4.43
C ALA A 269 2.82 5.52 3.45
N ARG A 270 4.07 6.00 3.49
CA ARG A 270 4.59 7.12 2.67
C ARG A 270 3.76 8.41 2.77
N ILE A 271 3.21 8.70 3.95
CA ILE A 271 2.44 9.92 4.20
C ILE A 271 3.34 11.01 4.78
N THR A 272 3.53 12.08 4.01
CA THR A 272 4.37 13.24 4.38
C THR A 272 3.61 14.32 5.15
N THR A 273 2.28 14.36 5.03
CA THR A 273 1.42 15.47 5.51
C THR A 273 0.92 15.36 6.96
N LEU A 274 1.01 14.19 7.60
CA LEU A 274 0.58 14.02 8.99
C LEU A 274 1.66 14.50 9.98
N LYS A 275 1.28 15.37 10.93
CA LYS A 275 2.14 15.78 12.05
C LYS A 275 2.08 14.72 13.18
N ASP A 276 3.07 14.72 14.05
CA ASP A 276 3.15 13.76 15.15
C ASP A 276 1.95 13.92 16.10
N GLY A 277 1.13 12.87 16.20
CA GLY A 277 -0.04 12.81 17.10
C GLY A 277 -1.37 12.43 16.46
N ASP A 278 -1.50 12.59 15.14
CA ASP A 278 -2.83 12.62 14.49
C ASP A 278 -3.39 11.28 14.01
N ALA A 279 -2.61 10.18 14.01
CA ALA A 279 -3.07 8.91 13.45
C ALA A 279 -2.63 7.66 14.24
N ASN A 280 -3.59 6.76 14.49
CA ASN A 280 -3.34 5.41 15.01
C ASN A 280 -2.63 4.55 13.92
N THR A 281 -1.84 3.54 14.33
CA THR A 281 -1.14 2.61 13.44
C THR A 281 -2.08 1.95 12.42
N THR A 282 -3.33 1.72 12.78
CA THR A 282 -4.39 1.18 11.90
C THR A 282 -4.57 2.02 10.63
N PHE A 283 -4.55 3.35 10.72
CA PHE A 283 -4.68 4.22 9.55
C PHE A 283 -3.50 4.03 8.58
N PHE A 284 -2.27 3.97 9.13
CA PHE A 284 -1.08 3.73 8.32
C PHE A 284 -1.09 2.35 7.65
N HIS A 285 -1.52 1.31 8.37
CA HIS A 285 -1.68 -0.02 7.80
C HIS A 285 -2.65 -0.04 6.63
N ARG A 286 -3.82 0.61 6.77
CA ARG A 286 -4.82 0.72 5.69
C ARG A 286 -4.32 1.47 4.47
N GLN A 287 -3.53 2.54 4.67
CA GLN A 287 -2.90 3.23 3.55
C GLN A 287 -1.88 2.33 2.83
N CYS A 288 -1.10 1.55 3.57
CA CYS A 288 -0.17 0.58 2.98
C CYS A 288 -0.92 -0.44 2.11
N SER A 289 -2.02 -1.01 2.59
CA SER A 289 -2.85 -1.96 1.83
C SER A 289 -3.40 -1.31 0.56
N PHE A 290 -3.94 -0.10 0.65
CA PHE A 290 -4.42 0.64 -0.53
C PHE A 290 -3.30 0.90 -1.56
N HIS A 291 -2.12 1.34 -1.10
CA HIS A 291 -0.96 1.52 -1.99
C HIS A 291 -0.51 0.21 -2.62
N TRP A 292 -0.57 -0.90 -1.89
CA TRP A 292 -0.26 -2.21 -2.44
C TRP A 292 -1.27 -2.59 -3.53
N GLN A 293 -2.57 -2.53 -3.25
CA GLN A 293 -3.65 -2.86 -4.20
C GLN A 293 -3.60 -2.00 -5.48
N LYS A 294 -3.19 -0.73 -5.36
CA LYS A 294 -3.10 0.20 -6.48
C LYS A 294 -1.82 0.02 -7.32
N ASN A 295 -0.68 -0.24 -6.67
CA ASN A 295 0.63 -0.23 -7.34
C ASN A 295 1.13 -1.62 -7.71
N HIS A 296 0.45 -2.68 -7.26
CA HIS A 296 0.82 -4.04 -7.63
C HIS A 296 0.51 -4.28 -9.10
N ILE A 297 1.53 -4.70 -9.85
CA ILE A 297 1.39 -5.07 -11.25
C ILE A 297 1.04 -6.56 -11.26
N HIS A 298 -0.19 -6.90 -11.62
CA HIS A 298 -0.67 -8.29 -11.63
C HIS A 298 -0.39 -9.02 -12.95
N SER A 299 -0.21 -8.28 -14.04
CA SER A 299 0.11 -8.84 -15.35
C SER A 299 0.68 -7.78 -16.28
N LEU A 300 1.40 -8.22 -17.31
CA LEU A 300 1.82 -7.42 -18.45
C LEU A 300 1.15 -7.96 -19.71
N THR A 301 0.90 -7.08 -20.68
CA THR A 301 0.46 -7.50 -22.03
C THR A 301 1.59 -7.22 -23.01
N VAL A 302 2.07 -8.26 -23.68
CA VAL A 302 3.12 -8.18 -24.71
C VAL A 302 2.56 -8.82 -25.97
N ASP A 303 2.52 -8.08 -27.08
CA ASP A 303 2.01 -8.55 -28.37
C ASP A 303 0.64 -9.26 -28.28
N GLY A 304 -0.27 -8.71 -27.47
CA GLY A 304 -1.62 -9.26 -27.24
C GLY A 304 -1.70 -10.45 -26.28
N HIS A 305 -0.58 -10.95 -25.76
CA HIS A 305 -0.53 -12.05 -24.79
C HIS A 305 -0.38 -11.51 -23.37
N VAL A 306 -1.20 -12.05 -22.46
CA VAL A 306 -1.17 -11.66 -21.04
C VAL A 306 -0.21 -12.58 -20.30
N ILE A 307 0.81 -11.99 -19.67
CA ILE A 307 1.80 -12.66 -18.83
C ILE A 307 1.51 -12.25 -17.39
N ALA A 308 1.22 -13.23 -16.52
CA ALA A 308 0.86 -12.99 -15.12
C ALA A 308 1.83 -13.61 -14.11
N ASP A 309 2.75 -14.47 -14.58
CA ASP A 309 3.78 -15.03 -13.71
C ASP A 309 4.94 -14.04 -13.52
N GLN A 310 5.55 -14.08 -12.34
CA GLN A 310 6.53 -13.08 -11.93
C GLN A 310 7.82 -13.10 -12.78
N GLU A 311 8.26 -14.28 -13.21
CA GLU A 311 9.49 -14.46 -13.99
C GLU A 311 9.29 -13.98 -15.43
N GLY A 312 8.19 -14.40 -16.05
CA GLY A 312 7.78 -13.95 -17.38
C GLY A 312 7.56 -12.45 -17.41
N MET A 313 6.91 -11.86 -16.40
CA MET A 313 6.75 -10.41 -16.32
C MET A 313 8.09 -9.68 -16.19
N ALA A 314 9.03 -10.20 -15.39
CA ALA A 314 10.36 -9.60 -15.25
C ALA A 314 11.14 -9.67 -16.56
N GLN A 315 11.11 -10.81 -17.25
CA GLN A 315 11.76 -11.00 -18.54
C GLN A 315 11.16 -10.11 -19.63
N ALA A 316 9.83 -9.98 -19.67
CA ALA A 316 9.12 -9.10 -20.59
C ALA A 316 9.53 -7.64 -20.40
N ALA A 317 9.56 -7.17 -19.15
CA ALA A 317 10.01 -5.82 -18.85
C ALA A 317 11.48 -5.59 -19.23
N PHE A 318 12.37 -6.54 -18.93
CA PHE A 318 13.77 -6.48 -19.32
C PHE A 318 13.92 -6.37 -20.84
N SER A 319 13.31 -7.29 -21.59
CA SER A 319 13.44 -7.36 -23.05
C SER A 319 12.93 -6.07 -23.71
N HIS A 320 11.79 -5.54 -23.26
CA HIS A 320 11.25 -4.28 -23.77
C HIS A 320 12.24 -3.10 -23.64
N PHE A 321 12.82 -2.92 -22.44
CA PHE A 321 13.75 -1.80 -22.21
C PHE A 321 15.13 -2.04 -22.83
N ASP A 322 15.58 -3.30 -22.90
CA ASP A 322 16.83 -3.67 -23.55
C ASP A 322 16.76 -3.39 -25.06
N GLU A 323 15.65 -3.75 -25.72
CA GLU A 323 15.42 -3.42 -27.13
C GLU A 323 15.32 -1.91 -27.37
N LEU A 324 14.60 -1.20 -26.49
CA LEU A 324 14.41 0.25 -26.58
C LEU A 324 15.73 1.03 -26.44
N LEU A 325 16.61 0.60 -25.54
CA LEU A 325 17.84 1.33 -25.18
C LEU A 325 19.10 0.75 -25.85
N GLY A 326 19.11 -0.53 -26.21
CA GLY A 326 20.27 -1.25 -26.75
C GLY A 326 20.46 -1.09 -28.26
N SER A 327 19.49 -0.51 -28.97
CA SER A 327 19.50 -0.41 -30.43
C SER A 327 20.01 0.95 -30.91
N ALA A 328 21.30 1.03 -31.27
CA ALA A 328 21.83 2.21 -31.97
C ALA A 328 21.33 2.23 -33.42
N LEU A 329 20.28 3.01 -33.70
CA LEU A 329 19.82 3.21 -35.08
C LEU A 329 20.87 3.97 -35.88
N THR A 330 21.18 3.48 -37.08
CA THR A 330 22.02 4.20 -38.04
C THR A 330 21.30 5.48 -38.46
N ARG A 331 21.78 6.64 -38.01
CA ARG A 331 21.19 7.92 -38.40
C ARG A 331 21.55 8.21 -39.85
N GLY A 332 20.56 8.40 -40.72
CA GLY A 332 20.77 8.81 -42.12
C GLY A 332 21.29 10.25 -42.25
N HIS A 333 21.08 11.07 -41.23
CA HIS A 333 21.54 12.45 -41.15
C HIS A 333 22.00 12.75 -39.73
N SER A 334 23.08 13.52 -39.58
CA SER A 334 23.53 14.07 -38.30
C SER A 334 23.51 15.59 -38.36
N LEU A 335 23.24 16.22 -37.23
CA LEU A 335 23.49 17.64 -37.08
C LEU A 335 25.00 17.85 -36.99
N ASP A 336 25.49 18.85 -37.72
CA ASP A 336 26.83 19.36 -37.49
C ASP A 336 26.79 20.25 -36.24
N LEU A 337 27.09 19.65 -35.08
CA LEU A 337 27.08 20.35 -33.80
C LEU A 337 28.07 21.52 -33.77
N SER A 338 29.11 21.51 -34.61
CA SER A 338 30.08 22.61 -34.70
C SER A 338 29.49 23.89 -35.28
N GLN A 339 28.37 23.80 -36.01
CA GLN A 339 27.62 24.96 -36.50
C GLN A 339 26.55 25.45 -35.52
N LEU A 340 26.21 24.67 -34.50
CA LEU A 340 25.15 24.97 -33.54
C LEU A 340 25.69 25.34 -32.15
N ILE A 341 26.88 24.86 -31.81
CA ILE A 341 27.51 25.01 -30.50
C ILE A 341 28.86 25.70 -30.72
N GLU A 342 29.03 26.90 -30.17
CA GLU A 342 30.33 27.53 -30.10
C GLU A 342 31.26 26.69 -29.21
N PRO A 343 32.46 26.31 -29.68
CA PRO A 343 33.43 25.59 -28.86
C PRO A 343 33.77 26.41 -27.62
N CYS A 344 33.51 25.86 -26.44
CA CYS A 344 33.91 26.43 -25.16
C CYS A 344 34.78 25.44 -24.40
N ASP A 345 35.55 25.96 -23.45
CA ASP A 345 36.38 25.12 -22.59
C ASP A 345 35.50 24.35 -21.60
N LEU A 346 35.35 23.05 -21.85
CA LEU A 346 34.58 22.11 -21.03
C LEU A 346 35.47 21.33 -20.07
N THR A 347 36.76 21.66 -19.91
CA THR A 347 37.66 20.95 -18.98
C THR A 347 37.16 20.97 -17.53
N SER A 348 36.36 21.98 -17.18
CA SER A 348 35.68 22.05 -15.89
C SER A 348 34.63 20.94 -15.68
N LEU A 349 34.03 20.38 -16.74
CA LEU A 349 33.08 19.26 -16.66
C LEU A 349 33.78 17.90 -16.44
N ASP A 350 35.06 17.81 -16.81
CA ASP A 350 35.89 16.62 -16.59
C ASP A 350 36.64 16.65 -15.24
N ALA A 351 36.45 17.72 -14.45
CA ALA A 351 37.06 17.85 -13.14
C ALA A 351 36.54 16.74 -12.20
N PRO A 352 37.41 16.13 -11.37
CA PRO A 352 36.97 15.14 -10.39
C PRO A 352 36.08 15.80 -9.34
N PHE A 353 35.02 15.11 -8.94
CA PHE A 353 34.13 15.57 -7.87
C PHE A 353 34.89 15.76 -6.57
N SER A 354 34.71 16.93 -5.96
CA SER A 354 35.23 17.23 -4.63
C SER A 354 34.41 16.53 -3.53
N PRO A 355 35.01 16.27 -2.35
CA PRO A 355 34.27 15.75 -1.20
C PRO A 355 33.06 16.62 -0.81
N ASP A 356 33.17 17.94 -0.96
CA ASP A 356 32.10 18.89 -0.66
C ASP A 356 30.95 18.79 -1.66
N GLU A 357 31.24 18.65 -2.97
CA GLU A 357 30.21 18.41 -3.99
C GLU A 357 29.48 17.10 -3.72
N ILE A 358 30.19 16.02 -3.40
CA ILE A 358 29.59 14.74 -3.06
C ILE A 358 28.70 14.89 -1.81
N GLY A 359 29.21 15.55 -0.76
CA GLY A 359 28.45 15.79 0.46
C GLY A 359 27.21 16.65 0.26
N ASN A 360 27.29 17.69 -0.58
CA ASN A 360 26.17 18.54 -0.93
C ASN A 360 25.13 17.80 -1.77
N ALA A 361 25.57 16.96 -2.72
CA ALA A 361 24.69 16.11 -3.52
C ALA A 361 23.90 15.15 -2.63
N VAL A 362 24.56 14.46 -1.69
CA VAL A 362 23.88 13.56 -0.73
C VAL A 362 22.88 14.33 0.13
N LYS A 363 23.26 15.49 0.69
CA LYS A 363 22.36 16.32 1.51
C LYS A 363 21.18 16.90 0.74
N SER A 364 21.30 17.07 -0.58
CA SER A 364 20.21 17.53 -1.45
C SER A 364 19.18 16.45 -1.74
N LEU A 365 19.49 15.17 -1.43
CA LEU A 365 18.56 14.08 -1.65
C LEU A 365 17.32 14.26 -0.77
N PRO A 366 16.12 14.21 -1.34
CA PRO A 366 14.88 14.33 -0.58
C PRO A 366 14.76 13.17 0.43
N PRO A 367 14.59 13.46 1.74
CA PRO A 367 14.44 12.43 2.76
C PRO A 367 13.13 11.65 2.55
N ARG A 368 13.13 10.39 2.97
CA ARG A 368 11.97 9.47 3.00
C ARG A 368 11.35 9.19 1.64
N LYS A 369 12.15 9.33 0.58
CA LYS A 369 11.77 8.89 -0.78
C LYS A 369 11.98 7.38 -0.95
N ALA A 370 11.45 6.86 -2.05
CA ALA A 370 11.60 5.45 -2.37
C ALA A 370 13.09 5.09 -2.53
N PRO A 371 13.54 3.98 -1.94
CA PRO A 371 14.91 3.53 -2.13
C PRO A 371 15.15 3.11 -3.59
N GLY A 372 16.41 3.16 -4.01
CA GLY A 372 16.84 2.62 -5.30
C GLY A 372 16.79 1.08 -5.33
N PRO A 373 17.28 0.46 -6.42
CA PRO A 373 17.32 -1.00 -6.56
C PRO A 373 18.09 -1.72 -5.45
N ASP A 374 19.04 -1.03 -4.81
CA ASP A 374 19.83 -1.53 -3.68
C ASP A 374 19.06 -1.57 -2.34
N GLY A 375 17.91 -0.91 -2.26
CA GLY A 375 17.06 -0.87 -1.08
C GLY A 375 17.46 0.17 -0.01
N PHE A 376 18.48 0.99 -0.22
CA PHE A 376 18.91 2.04 0.72
C PHE A 376 18.22 3.39 0.43
N THR A 377 17.98 4.15 1.50
CA THR A 377 17.35 5.48 1.45
C THR A 377 18.40 6.58 1.60
N ALA A 378 18.00 7.83 1.31
CA ALA A 378 18.85 9.00 1.53
C ALA A 378 19.29 9.15 3.00
N GLU A 379 18.48 8.66 3.94
CA GLU A 379 18.80 8.63 5.37
C GLU A 379 19.98 7.72 5.74
N PHE A 380 20.29 6.72 4.91
CA PHE A 380 21.43 5.84 5.12
C PHE A 380 22.73 6.44 4.60
N LEU A 381 22.65 7.17 3.48
CA LEU A 381 23.77 7.84 2.82
C LEU A 381 24.22 9.05 3.64
#